data_AF-A0A2M7PLN4-F1
#
_entry.id   AF-A0A2M7PLN4-F1
#
_cell.length_a   1.000
_cell.length_b   1.000
_cell.length_c   1.000
_cell.angle_alpha   90.00
_cell.angle_beta   90.00
_cell.angle_gamma   90.00
#
_symmetry.space_group_name_H-M   'P 1'
#
loop_
_entity.id
_entity.type
_entity.pdbx_description
1 polymer ?
#
loop_
_entity_poly.entity_id
_entity_poly.type
_entity_poly.pdbx_seq_one_letter_code
_entity_poly.pdbx_strand_id
1 'polypeptide(L)'
;MPGTKANIQTNQPIEVIKSRVNNLKNLSVSIPRNELVVITGLSGSGKSSLAFDTLYAEGQRRYVESLSSYARQFLGRMDKPNVDAIHGISPAIAIEQKVKSRNPRSTVGTSTEIYEYIKLLFARIGTTFSPISGRQVKRHSISDVTENILSLPDEVQVMILSPVILANGRKPEQQLQILLQQGFSRILLNNKIIRIEDQLNDKPLKKNSCGNCFLVVDRIRIDHKDTDLPGRIADSVQTAYFEGHGTCSIQFQINGDEIERSFSNQFEMDGLTFEEPSVDFFTFNNPYGACKRCEGFGSIIGIDPDLVIPNKSLSVYDGAIACWKGEKMSEWL
;
A
#
# COMPACT_ATOMS: atom_id res chain seq x y z
N MET A 1 44.28 17.81 23.20
CA MET A 1 43.78 18.15 24.55
C MET A 1 42.39 17.55 24.70
N PRO A 2 42.16 16.58 25.61
CA PRO A 2 40.80 16.17 25.90
C PRO A 2 40.14 17.29 26.71
N GLY A 3 39.03 17.82 26.18
CA GLY A 3 38.23 18.82 26.85
C GLY A 3 37.77 18.32 28.21
N THR A 4 38.01 19.13 29.22
CA THR A 4 37.46 19.02 30.57
C THR A 4 35.95 18.85 30.45
N LYS A 5 35.44 17.63 30.70
CA LYS A 5 34.02 17.41 30.88
C LYS A 5 33.60 18.29 32.06
N ALA A 6 32.83 19.33 31.78
CA ALA A 6 32.08 20.03 32.80
C ALA A 6 31.29 18.97 33.58
N ASN A 7 31.63 18.80 34.84
CA ASN A 7 30.95 17.91 35.77
C ASN A 7 29.58 18.55 36.03
N ILE A 8 28.63 18.32 35.12
CA ILE A 8 27.25 18.75 35.35
C ILE A 8 26.79 18.00 36.60
N GLN A 9 26.32 18.72 37.61
CA GLN A 9 25.75 18.18 38.85
C GLN A 9 24.45 17.40 38.55
N THR A 10 24.52 16.27 37.85
CA THR A 10 23.35 15.55 37.31
C THR A 10 23.10 14.18 37.93
N ASN A 11 23.72 13.88 39.07
CA ASN A 11 23.50 12.63 39.79
C ASN A 11 22.76 12.81 41.12
N GLN A 12 21.92 13.84 41.24
CA GLN A 12 21.01 13.94 42.38
C GLN A 12 20.04 12.75 42.34
N PRO A 13 19.90 11.99 43.43
CA PRO A 13 19.01 10.83 43.48
C PRO A 13 17.55 11.25 43.33
N ILE A 14 16.69 10.30 42.97
CA ILE A 14 15.24 10.48 43.07
C ILE A 14 14.86 10.31 44.53
N GLU A 15 14.41 11.38 45.16
CA GLU A 15 14.02 11.36 46.57
C GLU A 15 12.50 11.31 46.68
N VAL A 16 11.98 10.23 47.26
CA VAL A 16 10.58 10.09 47.62
C VAL A 16 10.47 10.36 49.11
N ILE A 17 9.63 11.33 49.50
CA ILE A 17 9.43 11.73 50.89
C ILE A 17 8.03 11.31 51.33
N LYS A 18 7.97 10.40 52.31
CA LYS A 18 6.74 9.95 53.00
C LYS A 18 5.61 9.55 52.05
N SER A 19 5.85 8.57 51.18
CA SER A 19 4.76 7.96 50.38
C SER A 19 3.84 7.11 51.26
N ARG A 20 2.53 7.29 51.05
CA ARG A 20 1.41 6.60 51.72
C ARG A 20 0.45 5.96 50.71
N VAL A 21 0.92 5.71 49.49
CA VAL A 21 0.09 5.08 48.46
C VAL A 21 -0.21 3.63 48.84
N ASN A 22 -1.49 3.27 48.83
CA ASN A 22 -2.00 1.96 49.22
C ASN A 22 -1.54 1.54 50.63
N ASN A 23 -0.64 0.56 50.74
CA ASN A 23 -0.16 0.03 52.01
C ASN A 23 1.22 0.56 52.44
N LEU A 24 1.76 1.56 51.74
CA LEU A 24 3.02 2.22 52.12
C LEU A 24 2.85 3.01 53.42
N LYS A 25 3.77 2.82 54.37
CA LYS A 25 3.70 3.42 55.71
C LYS A 25 4.66 4.62 55.85
N ASN A 26 4.31 5.75 55.26
CA ASN A 26 5.15 6.97 55.24
C ASN A 26 6.58 6.69 54.76
N LEU A 27 6.71 5.90 53.68
CA LEU A 27 8.01 5.48 53.17
C LEU A 27 8.79 6.67 52.58
N SER A 28 9.99 6.91 53.08
CA SER A 28 10.97 7.79 52.44
C SER A 28 12.12 6.98 51.90
N VAL A 29 12.48 7.17 50.63
CA VAL A 29 13.55 6.41 49.96
C VAL A 29 14.27 7.30 48.96
N SER A 30 15.59 7.11 48.88
CA SER A 30 16.46 7.74 47.90
C SER A 30 16.87 6.68 46.87
N ILE A 31 16.61 6.94 45.59
CA ILE A 31 16.84 6.02 44.49
C ILE A 31 17.96 6.59 43.61
N PRO A 32 19.07 5.87 43.40
CA PRO A 32 20.16 6.37 42.55
C PRO A 32 19.68 6.53 41.10
N ARG A 33 20.07 7.64 40.47
CA ARG A 33 19.78 7.90 39.07
C ARG A 33 20.78 7.18 38.16
N ASN A 34 20.34 6.90 36.93
CA ASN A 34 21.16 6.28 35.87
C ASN A 34 21.70 4.88 36.21
N GLU A 35 21.05 4.20 37.15
CA GLU A 35 21.38 2.84 37.55
C GLU A 35 20.18 1.91 37.33
N LEU A 36 20.46 0.62 37.13
CA LEU A 36 19.42 -0.40 37.10
C LEU A 36 18.99 -0.71 38.53
N VAL A 37 17.91 -0.08 38.98
CA VAL A 37 17.36 -0.28 40.33
C VAL A 37 16.31 -1.40 40.31
N VAL A 38 16.51 -2.40 41.18
CA VAL A 38 15.59 -3.53 41.34
C VAL A 38 14.87 -3.41 42.68
N ILE A 39 13.54 -3.31 42.64
CA ILE A 39 12.68 -3.33 43.82
C ILE A 39 12.23 -4.77 44.08
N THR A 40 12.61 -5.35 45.21
CA THR A 40 12.29 -6.73 45.60
C THR A 40 11.54 -6.81 46.93
N GLY A 41 10.93 -7.96 47.22
CA GLY A 41 10.14 -8.21 48.43
C GLY A 41 8.93 -9.12 48.21
N LEU A 42 8.34 -9.59 49.31
CA LEU A 42 7.19 -10.51 49.34
C LEU A 42 5.97 -9.98 48.57
N SER A 43 5.11 -10.86 48.06
CA SER A 43 3.85 -10.43 47.43
C SER A 43 3.04 -9.54 48.39
N GLY A 44 2.47 -8.46 47.87
CA GLY A 44 1.76 -7.47 48.70
C GLY A 44 2.65 -6.54 49.53
N SER A 45 3.99 -6.59 49.46
CA SER A 45 4.86 -5.72 50.26
C SER A 45 4.88 -4.23 49.86
N GLY A 46 4.06 -3.81 48.89
CA GLY A 46 4.00 -2.41 48.41
C GLY A 46 4.95 -2.07 47.25
N LYS A 47 5.61 -3.06 46.63
CA LYS A 47 6.52 -2.84 45.47
C LYS A 47 5.84 -2.10 44.33
N SER A 48 4.68 -2.61 43.90
CA SER A 48 3.91 -1.99 42.81
C SER A 48 3.37 -0.62 43.20
N SER A 49 3.03 -0.44 44.48
CA SER A 49 2.57 0.85 45.00
C SER A 49 3.66 1.92 44.98
N LEU A 50 4.91 1.54 45.22
CA LEU A 50 6.05 2.45 45.06
C LEU A 50 6.41 2.66 43.58
N ALA A 51 6.54 1.59 42.79
CA ALA A 51 7.03 1.67 41.42
C ALA A 51 6.01 2.28 40.44
N PHE A 52 4.79 1.76 40.42
CA PHE A 52 3.75 2.15 39.47
C PHE A 52 2.87 3.27 40.03
N ASP A 53 2.29 3.03 41.21
CA ASP A 53 1.27 3.95 41.75
C ASP A 53 1.87 5.24 42.33
N THR A 54 3.17 5.26 42.67
CA THR A 54 3.87 6.47 43.16
C THR A 54 4.80 7.06 42.10
N LEU A 55 5.87 6.35 41.73
CA LEU A 55 6.94 6.89 40.87
C LEU A 55 6.48 7.08 39.42
N TYR A 56 5.93 6.05 38.78
CA TYR A 56 5.42 6.17 37.41
C TYR A 56 4.27 7.18 37.34
N ALA A 57 3.30 7.10 38.26
CA ALA A 57 2.18 8.03 38.30
C ALA A 57 2.62 9.51 38.39
N GLU A 58 3.55 9.86 39.31
CA GLU A 58 4.08 11.22 39.38
C GLU A 58 4.90 11.60 38.15
N GLY A 59 5.75 10.69 37.66
CA GLY A 59 6.63 10.95 36.52
C GLY A 59 5.84 11.23 35.24
N GLN A 60 4.78 10.44 35.02
CA GLN A 60 3.85 10.65 33.92
C GLN A 60 3.05 11.94 34.12
N ARG A 61 2.44 12.15 35.29
CA ARG A 61 1.62 13.34 35.58
C ARG A 61 2.40 14.64 35.32
N ARG A 62 3.61 14.77 35.87
CA ARG A 62 4.45 15.97 35.70
C ARG A 62 4.84 16.19 34.24
N TYR A 63 5.12 15.12 33.50
CA TYR A 63 5.43 15.22 32.08
C TYR A 63 4.22 15.72 31.28
N VAL A 64 3.04 15.11 31.45
CA VAL A 64 1.84 15.52 30.70
C VAL A 64 1.37 16.93 31.09
N GLU A 65 1.53 17.34 32.36
CA GLU A 65 1.23 18.71 32.82
C GLU A 65 2.10 19.78 32.12
N SER A 66 3.27 19.40 31.60
CA SER A 66 4.15 20.29 30.85
C SER A 66 3.77 20.45 29.37
N LEU A 67 2.96 19.54 28.80
CA LEU A 67 2.71 19.49 27.35
C LEU A 67 1.82 20.63 26.84
N SER A 68 0.72 20.94 27.53
CA SER A 68 -0.16 22.05 27.13
C SER A 68 -1.01 22.57 28.29
N SER A 69 -1.45 23.84 28.20
CA SER A 69 -2.39 24.43 29.15
C SER A 69 -3.74 23.69 29.17
N TYR A 70 -4.17 23.16 28.02
CA TYR A 70 -5.36 22.34 27.88
C TYR A 70 -5.21 20.98 28.59
N ALA A 71 -4.07 20.28 28.41
CA ALA A 71 -3.82 19.00 29.06
C ALA A 71 -3.88 19.10 30.60
N ARG A 72 -3.40 20.21 31.17
CA ARG A 72 -3.50 20.47 32.62
C ARG A 72 -4.93 20.46 33.15
N GLN A 73 -5.91 20.92 32.36
CA GLN A 73 -7.32 20.93 32.77
C GLN A 73 -7.89 19.50 32.94
N PHE A 74 -7.41 18.54 32.15
CA PHE A 74 -7.84 17.14 32.24
C PHE A 74 -7.05 16.34 33.28
N LEU A 75 -5.76 16.66 33.47
CA LEU A 75 -4.90 16.00 34.46
C LEU A 75 -5.22 16.35 35.90
N GLY A 76 -5.84 17.51 36.15
CA GLY A 76 -6.36 17.85 37.48
C GLY A 76 -7.41 16.86 38.01
N ARG A 77 -7.92 15.96 37.16
CA ARG A 77 -8.85 14.87 37.51
C ARG A 77 -8.17 13.52 37.76
N MET A 78 -6.86 13.40 37.52
CA MET A 78 -6.12 12.18 37.86
C MET A 78 -5.76 12.22 39.34
N ASP A 79 -5.95 11.10 40.03
CA ASP A 79 -5.60 10.98 41.44
C ASP A 79 -4.10 11.23 41.63
N LYS A 80 -3.77 12.30 42.35
CA LYS A 80 -2.40 12.56 42.74
C LYS A 80 -2.00 11.49 43.78
N PRO A 81 -0.87 10.81 43.60
CA PRO A 81 -0.42 9.84 44.58
C PRO A 81 -0.19 10.53 45.93
N ASN A 82 -0.58 9.83 46.99
CA ASN A 82 -0.46 10.33 48.36
C ASN A 82 1.00 10.28 48.83
N VAL A 83 1.75 11.33 48.54
CA VAL A 83 3.18 11.52 48.87
C VAL A 83 3.40 12.98 49.28
N ASP A 84 4.31 13.24 50.22
CA ASP A 84 4.60 14.63 50.64
C ASP A 84 5.36 15.39 49.56
N ALA A 85 6.43 14.78 49.05
CA ALA A 85 7.20 15.33 47.95
C ALA A 85 7.97 14.23 47.21
N ILE A 86 8.18 14.46 45.91
CA ILE A 86 9.17 13.72 45.14
C ILE A 86 10.07 14.71 44.41
N HIS A 87 11.37 14.62 44.66
CA HIS A 87 12.40 15.44 44.01
C HIS A 87 13.19 14.60 43.02
N GLY A 88 13.69 15.25 41.96
CA GLY A 88 14.51 14.55 40.97
C GLY A 88 13.78 13.43 40.23
N ILE A 89 12.46 13.50 40.02
CA ILE A 89 11.76 12.52 39.18
C ILE A 89 11.89 12.85 37.70
N SER A 90 12.15 11.86 36.86
CA SER A 90 12.19 11.98 35.40
C SER A 90 10.83 11.63 34.79
N PRO A 91 10.54 12.04 33.54
CA PRO A 91 9.44 11.47 32.78
C PRO A 91 9.51 9.94 32.81
N ALA A 92 8.41 9.29 33.18
CA ALA A 92 8.38 7.87 33.43
C ALA A 92 7.55 7.13 32.37
N ILE A 93 8.02 5.95 31.96
CA ILE A 93 7.33 5.03 31.07
C ILE A 93 7.18 3.70 31.80
N ALA A 94 5.95 3.24 31.98
CA ALA A 94 5.67 1.93 32.53
C ALA A 94 5.65 0.89 31.41
N ILE A 95 6.41 -0.18 31.60
CA ILE A 95 6.37 -1.38 30.76
C ILE A 95 5.76 -2.49 31.62
N GLU A 96 4.50 -2.80 31.35
CA GLU A 96 3.72 -3.78 32.11
C GLU A 96 3.27 -4.93 31.24
N GLN A 97 3.08 -6.11 31.84
CA GLN A 97 2.39 -7.23 31.19
C GLN A 97 0.86 -7.06 31.28
N LYS A 98 0.34 -5.91 30.85
CA LYS A 98 -1.12 -5.73 30.68
C LYS A 98 -1.52 -6.26 29.32
N VAL A 99 -2.46 -7.19 29.30
CA VAL A 99 -3.09 -7.68 28.07
C VAL A 99 -3.89 -6.51 27.47
N LYS A 100 -3.32 -5.84 26.46
CA LYS A 100 -4.09 -4.86 25.68
C LYS A 100 -5.31 -5.58 25.09
N SER A 101 -6.44 -4.89 25.05
CA SER A 101 -7.65 -5.40 24.40
C SER A 101 -7.31 -5.92 23.00
N ARG A 102 -7.80 -7.12 22.67
CA ARG A 102 -7.54 -7.74 21.37
C ARG A 102 -8.34 -6.99 20.31
N ASN A 103 -7.67 -6.07 19.60
CA ASN A 103 -8.20 -5.56 18.35
C ASN A 103 -7.85 -6.58 17.24
N PRO A 104 -8.84 -7.21 16.58
CA PRO A 104 -8.59 -8.22 15.55
C PRO A 104 -7.80 -7.69 14.34
N ARG A 105 -7.76 -6.36 14.16
CA ARG A 105 -6.98 -5.68 13.12
C ARG A 105 -5.58 -5.24 13.60
N SER A 106 -5.20 -5.53 14.84
CA SER A 106 -3.86 -5.25 15.34
C SER A 106 -2.99 -6.49 15.22
N THR A 107 -1.86 -6.35 14.56
CA THR A 107 -0.85 -7.40 14.42
C THR A 107 0.44 -6.98 15.12
N VAL A 108 1.40 -7.90 15.24
CA VAL A 108 2.75 -7.57 15.71
C VAL A 108 3.35 -6.46 14.86
N GLY A 109 3.19 -6.54 13.53
CA GLY A 109 3.72 -5.56 12.59
C GLY A 109 3.14 -4.16 12.76
N THR A 110 1.85 -4.03 13.07
CA THR A 110 1.25 -2.71 13.36
C THR A 110 1.66 -2.19 14.72
N SER A 111 1.76 -3.07 15.74
CA SER A 111 2.14 -2.65 17.10
C SER A 111 3.61 -2.23 17.25
N THR A 112 4.48 -2.72 16.37
CA THR A 112 5.91 -2.41 16.32
C THR A 112 6.25 -1.39 15.24
N GLU A 113 5.25 -0.91 14.49
CA GLU A 113 5.40 -0.04 13.32
C GLU A 113 6.23 -0.63 12.16
N ILE A 114 6.75 -1.85 12.29
CA ILE A 114 7.48 -2.55 11.22
C ILE A 114 6.63 -2.62 9.95
N TYR A 115 5.32 -2.82 10.07
CA TYR A 115 4.43 -2.87 8.92
C TYR A 115 4.36 -1.54 8.18
N GLU A 116 4.48 -0.40 8.86
CA GLU A 116 4.52 0.93 8.21
C GLU A 116 5.73 1.05 7.27
N TYR A 117 6.89 0.52 7.69
CA TYR A 117 8.08 0.47 6.85
C TYR A 117 7.94 -0.50 5.68
N ILE A 118 7.30 -1.66 5.90
CA ILE A 118 7.02 -2.62 4.81
C ILE A 118 6.13 -1.97 3.75
N LYS A 119 5.05 -1.29 4.16
CA LYS A 119 4.17 -0.58 3.22
C LYS A 119 4.94 0.46 2.41
N LEU A 120 5.80 1.24 3.06
CA LEU A 120 6.64 2.23 2.40
C LEU A 120 7.62 1.58 1.41
N LEU A 121 8.24 0.46 1.79
CA LEU A 121 9.16 -0.29 0.94
C LEU A 121 8.45 -0.76 -0.34
N PHE A 122 7.30 -1.41 -0.22
CA PHE A 122 6.54 -1.90 -1.35
C PHE A 122 5.92 -0.78 -2.20
N ALA A 123 5.52 0.34 -1.59
CA ALA A 123 5.04 1.50 -2.33
C ALA A 123 6.15 2.18 -3.16
N ARG A 124 7.41 2.15 -2.69
CA ARG A 124 8.51 2.87 -3.35
C ARG A 124 9.27 2.04 -4.36
N ILE A 125 9.53 0.77 -4.06
CA ILE A 125 10.36 -0.10 -4.90
C ILE A 125 9.70 -1.45 -5.21
N GLY A 126 8.43 -1.62 -4.84
CA GLY A 126 7.67 -2.81 -5.19
C GLY A 126 7.48 -2.92 -6.70
N THR A 127 7.65 -4.13 -7.21
CA THR A 127 7.38 -4.44 -8.62
C THR A 127 6.10 -5.26 -8.70
N THR A 128 5.16 -4.79 -9.52
CA THR A 128 3.87 -5.46 -9.71
C THR A 128 3.99 -6.48 -10.82
N PHE A 129 3.44 -7.67 -10.57
CA PHE A 129 3.39 -8.77 -11.54
C PHE A 129 1.96 -9.18 -11.80
N SER A 130 1.66 -9.54 -13.04
CA SER A 130 0.36 -10.11 -13.39
C SER A 130 0.21 -11.52 -12.80
N PRO A 131 -0.90 -11.84 -12.14
CA PRO A 131 -1.17 -13.19 -11.66
C PRO A 131 -1.49 -14.18 -12.80
N ILE A 132 -1.79 -13.69 -14.01
CA ILE A 132 -2.11 -14.53 -15.17
C ILE A 132 -0.83 -14.96 -15.90
N SER A 133 -0.02 -13.99 -16.32
CA SER A 133 1.19 -14.26 -17.13
C SER A 133 2.50 -14.29 -16.34
N GLY A 134 2.52 -13.78 -15.11
CA GLY A 134 3.76 -13.58 -14.33
C GLY A 134 4.67 -12.47 -14.87
N ARG A 135 4.23 -11.71 -15.88
CA ARG A 135 5.01 -10.59 -16.44
C ARG A 135 4.90 -9.36 -15.55
N GLN A 136 5.94 -8.54 -15.57
CA GLN A 136 5.95 -7.28 -14.84
C GLN A 136 4.96 -6.29 -15.46
N VAL A 137 4.08 -5.73 -14.63
CA VAL A 137 3.18 -4.65 -15.01
C VAL A 137 3.97 -3.35 -14.97
N LYS A 138 3.98 -2.61 -16.08
CA LYS A 138 4.68 -1.33 -16.19
C LYS A 138 3.79 -0.32 -16.90
N ARG A 139 3.86 0.91 -16.41
CA ARG A 139 3.38 2.08 -17.13
C ARG A 139 4.54 2.62 -17.94
N HIS A 140 4.36 2.74 -19.25
CA HIS A 140 5.36 3.33 -20.13
C HIS A 140 5.07 4.82 -20.26
N SER A 141 6.05 5.64 -19.89
CA SER A 141 6.04 7.07 -20.14
C SER A 141 6.40 7.35 -21.60
N ILE A 142 6.12 8.57 -22.06
CA ILE A 142 6.55 9.03 -23.38
C ILE A 142 8.08 8.89 -23.50
N SER A 143 8.81 9.24 -22.44
CA SER A 143 10.27 9.12 -22.37
C SER A 143 10.74 7.68 -22.58
N ASP A 144 10.10 6.69 -21.95
CA ASP A 144 10.45 5.27 -22.11
C ASP A 144 10.35 4.81 -23.58
N VAL A 145 9.29 5.25 -24.27
CA VAL A 145 9.10 4.92 -25.69
C VAL A 145 10.10 5.66 -26.56
N THR A 146 10.35 6.95 -26.29
CA THR A 146 11.35 7.73 -27.04
C THR A 146 12.75 7.15 -26.89
N GLU A 147 13.15 6.76 -25.68
CA GLU A 147 14.44 6.10 -25.43
C GLU A 147 14.50 4.73 -26.11
N ASN A 148 13.39 3.98 -26.14
CA ASN A 148 13.33 2.71 -26.85
C ASN A 148 13.56 2.88 -28.36
N ILE A 149 12.93 3.89 -28.97
CA ILE A 149 13.11 4.21 -30.40
C ILE A 149 14.53 4.72 -30.67
N LEU A 150 15.05 5.63 -29.84
CA LEU A 150 16.41 6.16 -29.98
C LEU A 150 17.50 5.11 -29.69
N SER A 151 17.20 4.02 -29.00
CA SER A 151 18.16 2.92 -28.82
C SER A 151 18.41 2.09 -30.07
N LEU A 152 17.60 2.27 -31.13
CA LEU A 152 17.73 1.55 -32.38
C LEU A 152 18.89 2.12 -33.25
N PRO A 153 19.48 1.31 -34.14
CA PRO A 153 20.53 1.76 -35.05
C PRO A 153 20.10 2.91 -35.97
N ASP A 154 21.07 3.70 -36.42
CA ASP A 154 20.87 4.69 -37.49
C ASP A 154 20.29 4.03 -38.75
N GLU A 155 19.56 4.83 -39.54
CA GLU A 155 18.93 4.46 -40.81
C GLU A 155 17.74 3.50 -40.72
N VAL A 156 17.38 3.03 -39.51
CA VAL A 156 16.18 2.23 -39.30
C VAL A 156 14.92 3.08 -39.47
N GLN A 157 13.94 2.56 -40.20
CA GLN A 157 12.62 3.17 -40.33
C GLN A 157 11.70 2.61 -39.25
N VAL A 158 11.15 3.50 -38.44
CA VAL A 158 10.21 3.19 -37.36
C VAL A 158 8.86 3.80 -37.69
N MET A 159 7.82 2.99 -37.60
CA MET A 159 6.43 3.41 -37.69
C MET A 159 5.85 3.49 -36.29
N ILE A 160 5.30 4.65 -35.94
CA ILE A 160 4.55 4.84 -34.71
C ILE A 160 3.08 4.61 -35.02
N LEU A 161 2.51 3.64 -34.32
CA LEU A 161 1.19 3.09 -34.56
C LEU A 161 0.30 3.29 -33.33
N SER A 162 -0.99 3.51 -33.57
CA SER A 162 -2.00 3.61 -32.52
C SER A 162 -3.19 2.73 -32.89
N PRO A 163 -3.68 1.82 -32.02
CA PRO A 163 -4.78 0.95 -32.40
C PRO A 163 -6.06 1.75 -32.62
N VAL A 164 -6.78 1.44 -33.70
CA VAL A 164 -8.05 2.12 -34.01
C VAL A 164 -9.17 1.52 -33.17
N ILE A 165 -9.55 2.24 -32.11
CA ILE A 165 -10.60 1.81 -31.19
C ILE A 165 -11.95 2.38 -31.67
N LEU A 166 -12.96 1.52 -31.78
CA LEU A 166 -14.32 1.91 -32.15
C LEU A 166 -15.09 2.40 -30.91
N ALA A 167 -15.19 3.71 -30.74
CA ALA A 167 -16.01 4.28 -29.67
C ALA A 167 -17.51 3.97 -29.88
N ASN A 168 -18.21 3.58 -28.80
CA ASN A 168 -19.69 3.58 -28.70
C ASN A 168 -20.44 2.89 -29.85
N GLY A 169 -19.99 1.72 -30.32
CA GLY A 169 -20.71 0.94 -31.33
C GLY A 169 -20.75 1.57 -32.73
N ARG A 170 -19.94 2.60 -32.98
CA ARG A 170 -19.79 3.23 -34.30
C ARG A 170 -19.36 2.23 -35.36
N LYS A 171 -19.74 2.52 -36.61
CA LYS A 171 -19.21 1.77 -37.76
C LYS A 171 -17.75 2.17 -38.02
N PRO A 172 -16.89 1.25 -38.48
CA PRO A 172 -15.49 1.55 -38.77
C PRO A 172 -15.30 2.75 -39.72
N GLU A 173 -16.16 2.88 -40.73
CA GLU A 173 -16.14 3.98 -41.70
C GLU A 173 -16.29 5.36 -41.05
N GLN A 174 -17.18 5.48 -40.06
CA GLN A 174 -17.41 6.74 -39.36
C GLN A 174 -16.19 7.14 -38.54
N GLN A 175 -15.53 6.16 -37.91
CA GLN A 175 -14.29 6.42 -37.16
C GLN A 175 -13.16 6.84 -38.11
N LEU A 176 -13.03 6.18 -39.26
CA LEU A 176 -12.06 6.53 -40.28
C LEU A 176 -12.28 7.93 -40.87
N GLN A 177 -13.54 8.35 -41.07
CA GLN A 177 -13.86 9.72 -41.51
C GLN A 177 -13.45 10.77 -40.48
N ILE A 178 -13.64 10.50 -39.19
CA ILE A 178 -13.20 11.40 -38.12
C ILE A 178 -11.67 11.52 -38.11
N LEU A 179 -10.95 10.39 -38.21
CA LEU A 179 -9.49 10.38 -38.30
C LEU A 179 -8.99 11.17 -39.53
N LEU A 180 -9.69 11.06 -40.66
CA LEU A 180 -9.38 11.85 -41.86
C LEU A 180 -9.60 13.36 -41.62
N GLN A 181 -10.69 13.75 -40.97
CA GLN A 181 -10.96 15.14 -40.60
C GLN A 181 -9.95 15.71 -39.59
N GLN A 182 -9.39 14.87 -38.73
CA GLN A 182 -8.30 15.22 -37.82
C GLN A 182 -6.94 15.34 -38.52
N GLY A 183 -6.86 15.00 -39.82
CA GLY A 183 -5.66 15.17 -40.64
C GLY A 183 -4.83 13.89 -40.81
N PHE A 184 -5.28 12.74 -40.29
CA PHE A 184 -4.61 11.47 -40.54
C PHE A 184 -4.93 10.96 -41.95
N SER A 185 -3.94 10.42 -42.63
CA SER A 185 -4.09 9.97 -44.03
C SER A 185 -3.95 8.47 -44.20
N ARG A 186 -3.36 7.76 -43.24
CA ARG A 186 -2.87 6.38 -43.41
C ARG A 186 -3.24 5.50 -42.23
N ILE A 187 -3.60 4.26 -42.55
CA ILE A 187 -3.80 3.17 -41.59
C ILE A 187 -2.98 1.95 -42.03
N LEU A 188 -2.65 1.11 -41.07
CA LEU A 188 -2.07 -0.21 -41.25
C LEU A 188 -3.18 -1.24 -41.00
N LEU A 189 -3.54 -1.98 -42.04
CA LEU A 189 -4.55 -3.02 -41.98
C LEU A 189 -3.96 -4.33 -42.52
N ASN A 190 -3.92 -5.37 -41.68
CA ASN A 190 -3.31 -6.66 -42.03
C ASN A 190 -1.89 -6.53 -42.59
N ASN A 191 -1.03 -5.75 -41.91
CA ASN A 191 0.35 -5.41 -42.30
C ASN A 191 0.49 -4.68 -43.65
N LYS A 192 -0.60 -4.13 -44.21
CA LYS A 192 -0.55 -3.27 -45.40
C LYS A 192 -0.92 -1.84 -45.04
N ILE A 193 -0.09 -0.92 -45.50
CA ILE A 193 -0.34 0.50 -45.37
C ILE A 193 -1.34 0.90 -46.45
N ILE A 194 -2.48 1.44 -46.04
CA ILE A 194 -3.57 1.87 -46.94
C ILE A 194 -3.90 3.33 -46.60
N ARG A 195 -4.24 4.14 -47.61
CA ARG A 195 -4.80 5.47 -47.34
C ARG A 195 -6.23 5.34 -46.87
N ILE A 196 -6.63 6.21 -45.95
CA ILE A 196 -7.98 6.18 -45.38
C ILE A 196 -9.04 6.42 -46.47
N GLU A 197 -8.76 7.31 -47.42
CA GLU A 197 -9.65 7.60 -48.56
C GLU A 197 -9.89 6.38 -49.46
N ASP A 198 -8.82 5.67 -49.82
CA ASP A 198 -8.89 4.46 -50.66
C ASP A 198 -9.74 3.38 -49.97
N GLN A 199 -9.56 3.20 -48.65
CA GLN A 199 -10.32 2.23 -47.88
C GLN A 199 -11.82 2.58 -47.75
N LEU A 200 -12.16 3.88 -47.68
CA LEU A 200 -13.55 4.34 -47.66
C LEU A 200 -14.27 4.07 -49.00
N ASN A 201 -13.52 4.02 -50.11
CA ASN A 201 -14.05 3.80 -51.44
C ASN A 201 -14.17 2.31 -51.83
N ASP A 202 -13.22 1.46 -51.41
CA ASP A 202 -13.05 0.11 -51.99
C ASP A 202 -13.85 -1.02 -51.32
N LYS A 203 -14.34 -0.89 -50.06
CA LYS A 203 -15.38 -1.75 -49.42
C LYS A 203 -15.56 -1.46 -47.91
N PRO A 204 -16.77 -1.67 -47.35
CA PRO A 204 -17.05 -1.56 -45.93
C PRO A 204 -16.27 -2.61 -45.11
N LEU A 205 -15.51 -2.16 -44.10
CA LEU A 205 -14.82 -3.03 -43.15
C LEU A 205 -15.84 -3.86 -42.35
N LYS A 206 -15.64 -5.19 -42.27
CA LYS A 206 -16.46 -6.05 -41.39
C LYS A 206 -16.13 -5.71 -39.93
N LYS A 207 -17.16 -5.63 -39.07
CA LYS A 207 -17.03 -5.32 -37.62
C LYS A 207 -15.95 -6.13 -36.88
N ASN A 208 -15.66 -7.35 -37.33
CA ASN A 208 -14.71 -8.26 -36.69
C ASN A 208 -13.25 -8.12 -37.19
N SER A 209 -12.99 -7.24 -38.17
CA SER A 209 -11.63 -7.01 -38.72
C SER A 209 -10.85 -5.91 -37.99
N CYS A 210 -11.46 -5.22 -37.02
CA CYS A 210 -10.84 -4.10 -36.29
C CYS A 210 -9.77 -4.50 -35.28
N GLY A 211 -9.54 -5.80 -35.03
CA GLY A 211 -8.45 -6.25 -34.16
C GLY A 211 -7.05 -6.01 -34.74
N ASN A 212 -6.93 -5.83 -36.06
CA ASN A 212 -5.65 -5.64 -36.77
C ASN A 212 -5.62 -4.31 -37.56
N CYS A 213 -6.27 -3.28 -37.04
CA CYS A 213 -6.29 -1.94 -37.65
C CYS A 213 -5.55 -0.95 -36.76
N PHE A 214 -4.45 -0.40 -37.26
CA PHE A 214 -3.68 0.61 -36.57
C PHE A 214 -3.62 1.91 -37.38
N LEU A 215 -3.77 3.04 -36.72
CA LEU A 215 -3.50 4.36 -37.25
C LEU A 215 -1.99 4.54 -37.37
N VAL A 216 -1.52 4.99 -38.54
CA VAL A 216 -0.12 5.35 -38.72
C VAL A 216 0.03 6.82 -38.36
N VAL A 217 0.60 7.10 -37.19
CA VAL A 217 0.74 8.46 -36.67
C VAL A 217 1.93 9.15 -37.32
N ASP A 218 3.10 8.54 -37.27
CA ASP A 218 4.30 9.05 -37.93
C ASP A 218 5.19 7.91 -38.46
N ARG A 219 6.05 8.25 -39.43
CA ARG A 219 7.12 7.40 -39.93
C ARG A 219 8.41 8.17 -39.81
N ILE A 220 9.28 7.66 -38.96
CA ILE A 220 10.51 8.34 -38.59
C ILE A 220 11.67 7.47 -39.04
N ARG A 221 12.65 8.08 -39.70
CA ARG A 221 13.94 7.47 -40.00
C ARG A 221 14.90 7.93 -38.93
N ILE A 222 15.59 6.99 -38.30
CA ILE A 222 16.51 7.31 -37.21
C ILE A 222 17.79 7.91 -37.80
N ASP A 223 18.08 9.12 -37.36
CA ASP A 223 19.36 9.80 -37.60
C ASP A 223 19.80 10.45 -36.29
N HIS A 224 20.76 9.84 -35.59
CA HIS A 224 21.25 10.34 -34.30
C HIS A 224 21.93 11.71 -34.38
N LYS A 225 22.17 12.25 -35.57
CA LYS A 225 22.72 13.61 -35.75
C LYS A 225 21.65 14.69 -35.73
N ASP A 226 20.37 14.33 -35.90
CA ASP A 226 19.26 15.27 -35.88
C ASP A 226 18.87 15.62 -34.44
N THR A 227 19.09 16.89 -34.07
CA THR A 227 18.80 17.40 -32.73
C THR A 227 17.30 17.52 -32.43
N ASP A 228 16.45 17.59 -33.46
CA ASP A 228 15.00 17.79 -33.31
C ASP A 228 14.24 16.45 -33.28
N LEU A 229 14.90 15.36 -33.66
CA LEU A 229 14.36 14.00 -33.72
C LEU A 229 13.70 13.56 -32.39
N PRO A 230 14.30 13.76 -31.20
CA PRO A 230 13.68 13.35 -29.93
C PRO A 230 12.35 14.06 -29.66
N GLY A 231 12.26 15.36 -29.98
CA GLY A 231 11.04 16.14 -29.82
C GLY A 231 9.92 15.64 -30.74
N ARG A 232 10.24 15.39 -32.01
CA ARG A 232 9.29 14.83 -32.98
C ARG A 232 8.77 13.45 -32.58
N ILE A 233 9.65 12.58 -32.07
CA ILE A 233 9.25 11.26 -31.56
C ILE A 233 8.31 11.44 -30.37
N ALA A 234 8.64 12.31 -29.42
CA ALA A 234 7.81 12.54 -28.23
C ALA A 234 6.40 13.04 -28.60
N ASP A 235 6.28 13.99 -29.52
CA ASP A 235 4.99 14.50 -30.01
C ASP A 235 4.17 13.42 -30.72
N SER A 236 4.84 12.57 -31.50
CA SER A 236 4.21 11.46 -32.21
C SER A 236 3.72 10.37 -31.26
N VAL A 237 4.52 10.04 -30.23
CA VAL A 237 4.12 9.09 -29.18
C VAL A 237 2.97 9.63 -28.35
N GLN A 238 2.98 10.93 -28.01
CA GLN A 238 1.88 11.59 -27.32
C GLN A 238 0.58 11.52 -28.13
N THR A 239 0.66 11.78 -29.43
CA THR A 239 -0.47 11.66 -30.36
C THR A 239 -0.96 10.22 -30.44
N ALA A 240 -0.05 9.25 -30.52
CA ALA A 240 -0.40 7.82 -30.55
C ALA A 240 -1.11 7.36 -29.27
N TYR A 241 -0.62 7.80 -28.10
CA TYR A 241 -1.30 7.53 -26.84
C TYR A 241 -2.66 8.20 -26.74
N PHE A 242 -2.82 9.41 -27.25
CA PHE A 242 -4.11 10.11 -27.23
C PHE A 242 -5.16 9.38 -28.05
N GLU A 243 -4.85 9.05 -29.31
CA GLU A 243 -5.78 8.36 -30.22
C GLU A 243 -6.00 6.88 -29.82
N GLY A 244 -4.99 6.24 -29.24
CA GLY A 244 -5.00 4.83 -28.85
C GLY A 244 -5.54 4.58 -27.46
N HIS A 245 -6.16 5.58 -26.83
CA HIS A 245 -6.61 5.55 -25.43
C HIS A 245 -5.55 5.01 -24.47
N GLY A 246 -4.30 5.42 -24.64
CA GLY A 246 -3.19 5.04 -23.80
C GLY A 246 -2.33 3.89 -24.32
N THR A 247 -2.64 3.33 -25.48
CA THR A 247 -1.83 2.31 -26.14
C THR A 247 -1.10 2.87 -27.36
N CYS A 248 0.15 2.48 -27.53
CA CYS A 248 1.02 2.86 -28.62
C CYS A 248 1.82 1.63 -29.04
N SER A 249 1.95 1.37 -30.34
CA SER A 249 2.79 0.30 -30.84
C SER A 249 3.83 0.87 -31.80
N ILE A 250 5.02 0.30 -31.82
CA ILE A 250 6.04 0.64 -32.81
C ILE A 250 6.33 -0.59 -33.66
N GLN A 251 6.46 -0.36 -34.96
CA GLN A 251 6.87 -1.39 -35.91
C GLN A 251 8.12 -0.90 -36.64
N PHE A 252 9.16 -1.72 -36.65
CA PHE A 252 10.43 -1.41 -37.31
C PHE A 252 11.05 -2.69 -37.86
N GLN A 253 11.97 -2.53 -38.82
CA GLN A 253 12.65 -3.64 -39.47
C GLN A 253 14.15 -3.61 -39.18
N ILE A 254 14.70 -4.71 -38.66
CA ILE A 254 16.14 -4.90 -38.45
C ILE A 254 16.56 -6.18 -39.14
N ASN A 255 17.58 -6.11 -39.99
CA ASN A 255 18.16 -7.28 -40.68
C ASN A 255 17.15 -8.15 -41.46
N GLY A 256 16.02 -7.57 -41.88
CA GLY A 256 14.94 -8.27 -42.57
C GLY A 256 13.77 -8.71 -41.67
N ASP A 257 13.96 -8.77 -40.36
CA ASP A 257 12.91 -9.15 -39.41
C ASP A 257 12.03 -7.94 -39.04
N GLU A 258 10.71 -8.09 -39.20
CA GLU A 258 9.72 -7.14 -38.70
C GLU A 258 9.49 -7.36 -37.20
N ILE A 259 9.79 -6.35 -36.40
CA ILE A 259 9.61 -6.38 -34.95
C ILE A 259 8.51 -5.39 -34.58
N GLU A 260 7.54 -5.87 -33.80
CA GLU A 260 6.49 -5.06 -33.20
C GLU A 260 6.69 -5.00 -31.68
N ARG A 261 6.60 -3.79 -31.12
CA ARG A 261 6.60 -3.58 -29.66
C ARG A 261 5.41 -2.73 -29.26
N SER A 262 4.62 -3.22 -28.32
CA SER A 262 3.48 -2.50 -27.75
C SER A 262 3.84 -1.85 -26.41
N PHE A 263 3.38 -0.63 -26.20
CA PHE A 263 3.52 0.15 -24.98
C PHE A 263 2.13 0.62 -24.52
N SER A 264 1.88 0.56 -23.22
CA SER A 264 0.70 1.16 -22.58
C SER A 264 1.14 2.18 -21.54
N ASN A 265 0.50 3.34 -21.54
CA ASN A 265 0.62 4.35 -20.50
C ASN A 265 -0.40 4.14 -19.36
N GLN A 266 -1.17 3.05 -19.42
CA GLN A 266 -2.03 2.58 -18.34
C GLN A 266 -1.30 1.51 -17.52
N PHE A 267 -1.68 1.37 -16.26
CA PHE A 267 -1.13 0.33 -15.39
C PHE A 267 -1.94 -0.97 -15.53
N GLU A 268 -1.79 -1.63 -16.68
CA GLU A 268 -2.58 -2.80 -17.06
C GLU A 268 -1.73 -3.93 -17.65
N MET A 269 -2.22 -5.16 -17.55
CA MET A 269 -1.62 -6.35 -18.17
C MET A 269 -2.67 -7.48 -18.23
N ASP A 270 -2.64 -8.29 -19.30
CA ASP A 270 -3.53 -9.45 -19.48
C ASP A 270 -5.03 -9.13 -19.36
N GLY A 271 -5.43 -7.90 -19.73
CA GLY A 271 -6.80 -7.42 -19.61
C GLY A 271 -7.23 -7.05 -18.18
N LEU A 272 -6.29 -7.02 -17.24
CA LEU A 272 -6.51 -6.52 -15.88
C LEU A 272 -5.90 -5.12 -15.74
N THR A 273 -6.67 -4.20 -15.16
CA THR A 273 -6.15 -2.93 -14.66
C THR A 273 -5.71 -3.11 -13.22
N PHE A 274 -4.52 -2.62 -12.88
CA PHE A 274 -3.92 -2.72 -11.56
C PHE A 274 -4.01 -1.38 -10.83
N GLU A 275 -4.07 -1.45 -9.51
CA GLU A 275 -3.92 -0.27 -8.64
C GLU A 275 -2.45 0.10 -8.51
N GLU A 276 -2.15 1.39 -8.48
CA GLU A 276 -0.77 1.86 -8.31
C GLU A 276 -0.28 1.58 -6.88
N PRO A 277 0.95 1.03 -6.71
CA PRO A 277 1.53 0.80 -5.39
C PRO A 277 1.60 2.10 -4.57
N SER A 278 0.90 2.13 -3.45
CA SER A 278 0.91 3.24 -2.50
C SER A 278 0.85 2.72 -1.07
N VAL A 279 1.18 3.57 -0.09
CA VAL A 279 1.14 3.16 1.33
C VAL A 279 -0.27 2.73 1.75
N ASP A 280 -1.30 3.41 1.22
CA ASP A 280 -2.69 3.06 1.46
C ASP A 280 -3.08 1.74 0.81
N PHE A 281 -2.54 1.45 -0.38
CA PHE A 281 -2.77 0.17 -1.08
C PHE A 281 -2.27 -1.02 -0.26
N PHE A 282 -1.17 -0.86 0.47
CA PHE A 282 -0.65 -1.91 1.35
C PHE A 282 -1.24 -1.86 2.77
N THR A 283 -2.29 -1.09 3.02
CA THR A 283 -2.94 -1.03 4.33
C THR A 283 -4.21 -1.86 4.36
N PHE A 284 -4.21 -2.98 5.11
CA PHE A 284 -5.40 -3.81 5.31
C PHE A 284 -6.49 -3.16 6.19
N ASN A 285 -6.19 -2.05 6.87
CA ASN A 285 -7.16 -1.28 7.64
C ASN A 285 -7.95 -0.26 6.80
N ASN A 286 -7.52 -0.02 5.56
CA ASN A 286 -8.16 0.90 4.63
C ASN A 286 -8.87 0.06 3.54
N PRO A 287 -10.16 0.32 3.22
CA PRO A 287 -10.86 -0.37 2.13
C PRO A 287 -10.10 -0.38 0.79
N TYR A 288 -9.24 0.62 0.57
CA TYR A 288 -8.40 0.71 -0.63
C TYR A 288 -7.41 -0.47 -0.77
N GLY A 289 -6.76 -0.87 0.33
CA GLY A 289 -5.80 -1.98 0.36
C GLY A 289 -6.35 -3.29 0.95
N ALA A 290 -7.51 -3.23 1.58
CA ALA A 290 -8.12 -4.37 2.24
C ALA A 290 -8.65 -5.40 1.24
N CYS A 291 -8.49 -6.68 1.55
CA CYS A 291 -9.12 -7.75 0.79
C CYS A 291 -10.65 -7.58 0.79
N LYS A 292 -11.27 -7.54 -0.39
CA LYS A 292 -12.73 -7.36 -0.54
C LYS A 292 -13.58 -8.46 0.10
N ARG A 293 -13.01 -9.65 0.30
CA ARG A 293 -13.73 -10.80 0.87
C ARG A 293 -13.78 -10.80 2.40
N CYS A 294 -12.68 -10.41 3.05
CA CYS A 294 -12.56 -10.41 4.50
C CYS A 294 -12.42 -9.01 5.11
N GLU A 295 -12.50 -7.96 4.30
CA GLU A 295 -12.40 -6.55 4.73
C GLU A 295 -11.18 -6.27 5.61
N GLY A 296 -10.06 -6.94 5.29
CA GLY A 296 -8.79 -6.79 6.01
C GLY A 296 -8.67 -7.57 7.32
N PHE A 297 -9.66 -8.39 7.70
CA PHE A 297 -9.58 -9.23 8.90
C PHE A 297 -8.69 -10.47 8.73
N GLY A 298 -8.34 -10.83 7.49
CA GLY A 298 -7.55 -12.03 7.18
C GLY A 298 -8.27 -13.36 7.47
N SER A 299 -9.49 -13.31 8.00
CA SER A 299 -10.33 -14.46 8.32
C SER A 299 -11.78 -14.13 7.99
N ILE A 300 -12.55 -15.17 7.68
CA ILE A 300 -13.99 -15.10 7.46
C ILE A 300 -14.66 -16.07 8.43
N ILE A 301 -15.79 -15.67 9.00
CA ILE A 301 -16.56 -16.55 9.87
C ILE A 301 -17.20 -17.62 9.00
N GLY A 302 -16.97 -18.87 9.35
CA GLY A 302 -17.52 -20.04 8.68
C GLY A 302 -18.04 -21.06 9.70
N ILE A 303 -18.64 -22.12 9.19
CA ILE A 303 -19.10 -23.25 10.01
C ILE A 303 -18.01 -24.31 9.98
N ASP A 304 -17.58 -24.75 11.15
CA ASP A 304 -16.66 -25.87 11.30
C ASP A 304 -17.46 -27.19 11.37
N PRO A 305 -17.30 -28.12 10.41
CA PRO A 305 -18.00 -29.40 10.43
C PRO A 305 -17.74 -30.21 11.71
N ASP A 306 -16.56 -30.07 12.31
CA ASP A 306 -16.20 -30.81 13.54
C ASP A 306 -16.87 -30.22 14.77
N LEU A 307 -17.25 -28.94 14.76
CA LEU A 307 -18.12 -28.36 15.80
C LEU A 307 -19.59 -28.72 15.61
N VAL A 308 -20.02 -28.97 14.37
CA VAL A 308 -21.39 -29.42 14.06
C VAL A 308 -21.58 -30.89 14.44
N ILE A 309 -20.59 -31.75 14.16
CA ILE A 309 -20.60 -33.18 14.49
C ILE A 309 -19.34 -33.51 15.32
N PRO A 310 -19.34 -33.21 16.62
CA PRO A 310 -18.16 -33.41 17.48
C PRO A 310 -17.78 -34.88 17.61
N ASN A 311 -18.79 -35.76 17.62
CA ASN A 311 -18.58 -37.20 17.67
C ASN A 311 -19.19 -37.88 16.44
N LYS A 312 -18.32 -38.24 15.49
CA LYS A 312 -18.68 -38.89 14.23
C LYS A 312 -19.08 -40.36 14.40
N SER A 313 -18.96 -40.94 15.59
CA SER A 313 -19.38 -42.32 15.87
C SER A 313 -20.83 -42.43 16.36
N LEU A 314 -21.47 -41.32 16.71
CA LEU A 314 -22.88 -41.31 17.11
C LEU A 314 -23.77 -41.39 15.87
N SER A 315 -24.90 -42.09 15.98
CA SER A 315 -25.94 -41.98 14.96
C SER A 315 -26.65 -40.63 15.06
N VAL A 316 -27.39 -40.26 14.01
CA VAL A 316 -28.20 -39.03 14.02
C VAL A 316 -29.18 -39.04 15.20
N TYR A 317 -29.83 -40.18 15.46
CA TYR A 317 -30.77 -40.38 16.56
C TYR A 317 -30.13 -40.35 17.95
N ASP A 318 -28.83 -40.66 18.05
CA ASP A 318 -28.06 -40.54 19.29
C ASP A 318 -27.55 -39.10 19.53
N GLY A 319 -28.01 -38.13 18.73
CA GLY A 319 -27.65 -36.72 18.85
C GLY A 319 -26.23 -36.42 18.39
N ALA A 320 -25.82 -36.98 17.24
CA ALA A 320 -24.54 -36.67 16.59
C ALA A 320 -24.40 -35.17 16.22
N ILE A 321 -25.51 -34.52 15.85
CA ILE A 321 -25.52 -33.13 15.38
C ILE A 321 -25.74 -32.18 16.57
N ALA A 322 -24.69 -31.43 16.95
CA ALA A 322 -24.70 -30.57 18.13
C ALA A 322 -25.71 -29.42 18.01
N CYS A 323 -25.87 -28.85 16.82
CA CYS A 323 -26.73 -27.70 16.58
C CYS A 323 -28.23 -27.99 16.74
N TRP A 324 -28.64 -29.27 16.75
CA TRP A 324 -30.05 -29.68 16.88
C TRP A 324 -30.50 -29.88 18.33
N LYS A 325 -29.58 -29.88 19.29
CA LYS A 325 -29.87 -30.11 20.73
C LYS A 325 -30.58 -28.95 21.45
N GLY A 326 -30.84 -27.83 20.77
CA GLY A 326 -31.49 -26.66 21.35
C GLY A 326 -33.02 -26.76 21.33
N GLU A 327 -33.69 -26.03 22.24
CA GLU A 327 -35.16 -26.06 22.38
C GLU A 327 -35.91 -25.89 21.05
N LYS A 328 -35.44 -25.00 20.17
CA LYS A 328 -36.07 -24.72 18.87
C LYS A 328 -35.79 -25.74 17.76
N MET A 329 -34.66 -26.44 17.84
CA MET A 329 -34.22 -27.36 16.78
C MET A 329 -34.37 -28.83 17.18
N SER A 330 -34.89 -29.08 18.39
CA SER A 330 -35.14 -30.42 18.93
C SER A 330 -36.20 -31.20 18.16
N GLU A 331 -37.02 -30.54 17.35
CA GLU A 331 -37.97 -31.20 16.42
C GLU A 331 -37.27 -32.01 15.31
N TRP A 332 -35.98 -31.76 15.06
CA TRP A 332 -35.18 -32.41 14.02
C TRP A 332 -34.30 -33.56 14.55
N LEU A 333 -34.36 -33.85 15.85
CA LEU A 333 -33.60 -34.94 16.51
C LEU A 333 -34.28 -36.30 16.36
#